data_AF-A0A2V9ZIS6-F1
#
_entry.id   AF-A0A2V9ZIS6-F1
#
_cell.length_a   1.000
_cell.length_b   1.000
_cell.length_c   1.000
_cell.angle_alpha   90.00
_cell.angle_beta   90.00
_cell.angle_gamma   90.00
#
_symmetry.space_group_name_H-M   'P 1'
#
loop_
_entity.id
_entity.type
_entity.pdbx_description
1 polymer ?
#
loop_
_entity_poly.entity_id
_entity_poly.type
_entity_poly.pdbx_seq_one_letter_code
_entity_poly.pdbx_strand_id
1 'polypeptide(L)'
;NAQGQEVTLPGGNFYLLNAINSSEIANGKYLYNPKTGQIEVQWIQGIGSERAAAPQAQLMSTVINGILTRKLPWGLVMLGVFLVIVVELLGIRSLAFAVGAYLSIGTTLAIFVGGAMRWLVERSTKRTGQAHIESDVSPGSLFASGLIAAGGIMGLLGIGVKLLEATGKLPENALAWGQKFPAMANNNVLAVITFLLLAVSLYYFARKPLEGGKKD
;
A
#
# COMPACT_ATOMS: atom_id res chain seq x y z
N ASN A 1 -16.22 18.02 -24.09
CA ASN A 1 -17.63 18.12 -23.62
C ASN A 1 -17.68 18.11 -22.10
N ALA A 2 -17.35 19.24 -21.46
CA ALA A 2 -17.54 19.40 -20.03
C ALA A 2 -19.04 19.66 -19.78
N GLN A 3 -19.75 18.67 -19.23
CA GLN A 3 -21.11 18.87 -18.75
C GLN A 3 -21.02 19.51 -17.36
N GLY A 4 -21.32 20.80 -17.30
CA GLY A 4 -21.32 21.59 -16.08
C GLY A 4 -22.68 21.52 -15.38
N GLN A 5 -22.76 20.94 -14.18
CA GLN A 5 -23.93 21.10 -13.32
C GLN A 5 -23.67 22.24 -12.33
N GLU A 6 -24.58 23.19 -12.22
CA GLU A 6 -24.50 24.24 -11.22
C GLU A 6 -24.85 23.65 -9.85
N VAL A 7 -23.91 23.76 -8.90
CA VAL A 7 -24.08 23.26 -7.53
C VAL A 7 -23.93 24.46 -6.59
N THR A 8 -25.03 24.81 -5.93
CA THR A 8 -25.05 25.86 -4.91
C THR A 8 -24.64 25.25 -3.57
N LEU A 9 -23.45 25.60 -3.08
CA LEU A 9 -22.96 25.24 -1.75
C LEU A 9 -23.09 26.46 -0.82
N PRO A 10 -23.19 26.29 0.52
CA PRO A 10 -23.19 27.39 1.47
C PRO A 10 -21.83 28.13 1.43
N GLY A 11 -21.73 29.13 0.55
CA GLY A 11 -20.51 29.86 0.24
C GLY A 11 -20.44 30.45 -1.18
N GLY A 12 -21.29 30.01 -2.12
CA GLY A 12 -21.36 30.56 -3.48
C GLY A 12 -21.93 29.60 -4.54
N ASN A 13 -22.14 30.12 -5.75
CA ASN A 13 -22.50 29.31 -6.92
C ASN A 13 -21.23 28.71 -7.51
N PHE A 14 -21.15 27.38 -7.60
CA PHE A 14 -20.03 26.68 -8.22
C PHE A 14 -20.50 25.94 -9.46
N TYR A 15 -19.72 25.98 -10.53
CA TYR A 15 -19.91 25.10 -11.68
C TYR A 15 -19.12 23.81 -11.45
N LEU A 16 -19.83 22.69 -11.39
CA LEU A 16 -19.20 21.37 -11.32
C LEU A 16 -18.82 20.93 -12.73
N LEU A 17 -17.54 21.07 -13.06
CA LEU A 17 -16.97 20.62 -14.33
C LEU A 17 -16.51 19.18 -14.17
N ASN A 18 -17.08 18.27 -14.96
CA ASN A 18 -16.64 16.89 -15.02
C ASN A 18 -15.61 16.72 -16.15
N ALA A 19 -14.35 16.46 -15.81
CA ALA A 19 -13.34 16.12 -16.79
C ALA A 19 -13.20 14.60 -16.87
N ILE A 20 -13.61 14.03 -18.00
CA ILE A 20 -13.40 12.63 -18.34
C ILE A 20 -12.65 12.60 -19.66
N ASN A 21 -11.49 11.97 -19.67
CA ASN A 21 -10.64 11.73 -20.85
C ASN A 21 -10.08 13.02 -21.48
N SER A 22 -9.56 13.94 -20.66
CA SER A 22 -8.80 15.11 -21.12
C SER A 22 -7.30 14.82 -21.12
N SER A 23 -6.58 15.32 -22.13
CA SER A 23 -5.12 15.23 -22.23
C SER A 23 -4.39 16.25 -21.35
N GLU A 24 -5.10 17.27 -20.85
CA GLU A 24 -4.50 18.39 -20.11
C GLU A 24 -4.83 18.38 -18.60
N ILE A 25 -5.92 17.73 -18.20
CA ILE A 25 -6.40 17.71 -16.81
C ILE A 25 -6.74 16.29 -16.37
N ALA A 26 -6.39 15.95 -15.13
CA ALA A 26 -6.66 14.63 -14.56
C ALA A 26 -8.16 14.36 -14.51
N ASN A 27 -8.57 13.09 -14.60
CA ASN A 27 -9.99 12.75 -14.50
C ASN A 27 -10.53 13.07 -13.11
N GLY A 28 -11.57 13.90 -13.04
CA GLY A 28 -12.10 14.35 -11.76
C GLY A 28 -13.24 15.36 -11.89
N LYS A 29 -13.90 15.64 -10.77
CA LYS A 29 -14.87 16.72 -10.65
C LYS A 29 -14.16 17.97 -10.14
N TYR A 30 -14.30 19.06 -10.87
CA TYR A 30 -13.70 20.35 -10.55
C TYR A 30 -14.81 21.31 -10.15
N LEU A 31 -14.72 21.92 -8.98
CA LEU A 31 -15.59 23.03 -8.60
C LEU A 31 -14.95 24.33 -9.09
N TYR A 32 -15.56 24.93 -10.11
CA TYR A 32 -15.16 26.22 -10.66
C TYR A 32 -16.00 27.33 -10.02
N ASN A 33 -15.33 28.30 -9.39
CA ASN A 33 -15.99 29.48 -8.85
C ASN A 33 -15.99 30.60 -9.91
N PRO A 34 -17.17 31.02 -10.43
CA PRO A 34 -17.27 32.02 -11.48
C PRO A 34 -16.88 33.44 -11.02
N LYS A 35 -16.76 33.69 -9.70
CA LYS A 35 -16.38 35.01 -9.17
C LYS A 35 -14.88 35.21 -9.05
N THR A 36 -14.11 34.15 -8.82
CA THR A 36 -12.65 34.21 -8.64
C THR A 36 -11.88 33.70 -9.85
N GLY A 37 -12.57 33.04 -10.81
CA GLY A 37 -11.94 32.46 -11.99
C GLY A 37 -11.02 31.28 -11.67
N GLN A 38 -11.12 30.72 -10.45
CA GLN A 38 -10.24 29.66 -9.96
C GLN A 38 -11.01 28.37 -9.69
N ILE A 39 -10.27 27.26 -9.80
CA ILE A 39 -10.73 25.91 -9.46
C ILE A 39 -10.41 25.70 -7.98
N GLU A 40 -11.44 25.58 -7.13
CA GLU A 40 -11.24 25.51 -5.67
C GLU A 40 -11.09 24.08 -5.16
N VAL A 41 -11.72 23.08 -5.80
CA VAL A 41 -11.64 21.69 -5.34
C VAL A 41 -11.55 20.74 -6.52
N GLN A 42 -10.49 19.93 -6.53
CA GLN A 42 -10.29 18.82 -7.45
C GLN A 42 -10.65 17.50 -6.75
N TRP A 43 -11.79 16.90 -7.12
CA TRP A 43 -12.12 15.54 -6.72
C TRP A 43 -11.62 14.56 -7.78
N ILE A 44 -10.45 13.98 -7.53
CA ILE A 44 -9.94 12.89 -8.35
C ILE A 44 -10.75 11.64 -8.02
N GLN A 45 -11.37 11.03 -9.03
CA GLN A 45 -12.19 9.83 -8.82
C GLN A 45 -11.25 8.62 -8.62
N GLY A 46 -11.10 8.17 -7.38
CA GLY A 46 -10.21 7.06 -6.99
C GLY A 46 -10.58 6.50 -5.60
N ILE A 47 -10.01 5.34 -5.25
CA ILE A 47 -10.16 4.76 -3.91
C ILE A 47 -8.96 5.25 -3.07
N GLY A 48 -9.25 5.98 -1.99
CA GLY A 48 -8.24 6.62 -1.13
C GLY A 48 -8.10 8.12 -1.36
N SER A 49 -7.40 8.81 -0.44
CA SER A 49 -7.05 10.23 -0.55
C SER A 49 -5.54 10.38 -0.76
N GLU A 50 -5.03 11.58 -1.08
CA GLU A 50 -3.57 11.81 -1.15
C GLU A 50 -2.83 11.42 0.14
N ARG A 51 -3.51 11.53 1.29
CA ARG A 51 -2.96 11.16 2.61
C ARG A 51 -3.18 9.70 2.97
N ALA A 52 -4.02 8.99 2.22
CA ALA A 52 -4.38 7.58 2.44
C ALA A 52 -4.64 6.90 1.09
N ALA A 53 -3.59 6.82 0.26
CA ALA A 53 -3.69 6.25 -1.07
C ALA A 53 -3.87 4.72 -1.00
N ALA A 54 -4.80 4.17 -1.79
CA ALA A 54 -5.03 2.74 -1.91
C ALA A 54 -4.63 2.24 -3.31
N PRO A 55 -3.32 2.07 -3.59
CA PRO A 55 -2.82 1.76 -4.94
C PRO A 55 -3.34 0.42 -5.49
N GLN A 56 -3.44 -0.61 -4.64
CA GLN A 56 -3.99 -1.91 -5.06
C GLN A 56 -5.47 -1.80 -5.45
N ALA A 57 -6.25 -0.99 -4.72
CA ALA A 57 -7.66 -0.77 -5.02
C ALA A 57 -7.87 0.06 -6.31
N GLN A 58 -6.97 1.01 -6.57
CA GLN A 58 -7.01 1.84 -7.77
C GLN A 58 -6.64 1.08 -9.05
N LEU A 59 -5.69 0.14 -8.97
CA LEU A 59 -5.39 -0.77 -10.08
C LEU A 59 -6.61 -1.67 -10.38
N MET A 60 -7.22 -2.26 -9.34
CA MET A 60 -8.41 -3.10 -9.51
C MET A 60 -9.59 -2.31 -10.10
N SER A 61 -9.82 -1.08 -9.66
CA SER A 61 -10.87 -0.24 -10.23
C SER A 61 -10.61 0.10 -11.69
N THR A 62 -9.35 0.34 -12.07
CA THR A 62 -8.98 0.64 -13.46
C THR A 62 -9.21 -0.57 -14.37
N VAL A 63 -8.83 -1.77 -13.92
CA VAL A 63 -9.06 -3.01 -14.69
C VAL A 63 -10.56 -3.29 -14.86
N ILE A 64 -11.34 -3.23 -13.76
CA ILE A 64 -12.79 -3.49 -13.80
C ILE A 64 -13.49 -2.46 -14.70
N ASN A 65 -13.19 -1.17 -14.53
CA ASN A 65 -13.76 -0.13 -15.38
C ASN A 65 -13.35 -0.30 -16.84
N GLY A 66 -12.10 -0.69 -17.11
CA GLY A 66 -11.62 -0.95 -18.47
C GLY A 66 -12.35 -2.11 -19.15
N ILE A 67 -12.65 -3.18 -18.40
CA ILE A 67 -13.46 -4.32 -18.89
C ILE A 67 -14.90 -3.90 -19.12
N LEU A 68 -15.54 -3.25 -18.14
CA LEU A 68 -16.95 -2.86 -18.19
C LEU A 68 -17.24 -1.85 -19.31
N THR A 69 -16.32 -0.91 -19.53
CA THR A 69 -16.43 0.12 -20.58
C THR A 69 -15.93 -0.35 -21.95
N ARG A 70 -15.36 -1.56 -22.05
CA ARG A 70 -14.68 -2.10 -23.25
C ARG A 70 -13.57 -1.20 -23.80
N LYS A 71 -13.02 -0.30 -22.98
CA LYS A 71 -11.93 0.62 -23.34
C LYS A 71 -10.56 0.20 -22.77
N LEU A 72 -10.43 -1.08 -22.40
CA LEU A 72 -9.15 -1.60 -21.92
C LEU A 72 -8.11 -1.51 -23.05
N PRO A 73 -6.91 -0.93 -22.79
CA PRO A 73 -5.85 -0.84 -23.78
C PRO A 73 -5.21 -2.22 -24.01
N TRP A 74 -5.85 -3.06 -24.84
CA TRP A 74 -5.42 -4.44 -25.14
C TRP A 74 -3.99 -4.53 -25.66
N GLY A 75 -3.49 -3.49 -26.34
CA GLY A 75 -2.09 -3.40 -26.75
C GLY A 75 -1.12 -3.42 -25.57
N LEU A 76 -1.41 -2.68 -24.48
CA LEU A 76 -0.59 -2.70 -23.26
C LEU A 76 -0.68 -4.03 -22.52
N VAL A 77 -1.85 -4.69 -22.53
CA VAL A 77 -2.03 -6.02 -21.93
C VAL A 77 -1.20 -7.06 -22.66
N MET A 78 -1.29 -7.11 -23.99
CA MET A 78 -0.53 -8.06 -24.81
C MET A 78 0.98 -7.81 -24.71
N LEU A 79 1.42 -6.55 -24.60
CA LEU A 79 2.81 -6.21 -24.33
C LEU A 79 3.28 -6.78 -22.98
N GLY A 80 2.44 -6.70 -21.94
CA GLY A 80 2.72 -7.32 -20.64
C GLY A 80 2.83 -8.84 -20.72
N VAL A 81 1.93 -9.51 -21.46
CA VAL A 81 2.00 -10.96 -21.70
C VAL A 81 3.28 -11.35 -22.42
N PHE A 82 3.66 -10.62 -23.47
CA PHE A 82 4.91 -10.86 -24.19
C PHE A 82 6.13 -10.69 -23.29
N LEU A 83 6.17 -9.64 -22.47
CA LEU A 83 7.25 -9.40 -21.51
C LEU A 83 7.37 -10.56 -20.52
N VAL A 84 6.25 -11.04 -19.98
CA VAL A 84 6.22 -12.19 -19.06
C VAL A 84 6.81 -13.43 -19.72
N ILE A 85 6.45 -13.72 -20.98
CA ILE A 85 6.99 -14.86 -21.73
C ILE A 85 8.51 -14.74 -21.88
N VAL A 86 9.02 -13.57 -22.28
CA VAL A 86 10.47 -13.33 -22.42
C VAL A 86 11.20 -13.54 -21.09
N VAL A 87 10.66 -13.00 -19.99
CA VAL A 87 11.25 -13.14 -18.65
C VAL A 87 11.24 -14.59 -18.17
N GLU A 88 10.16 -15.33 -18.44
CA GLU A 88 10.06 -16.74 -18.08
C GLU A 88 11.03 -17.61 -18.89
N LEU A 89 11.27 -17.28 -20.17
CA LEU A 89 12.30 -17.92 -21.01
C LEU A 89 13.73 -17.66 -20.51
N LEU A 90 13.98 -16.54 -19.83
CA LEU A 90 15.24 -16.25 -19.15
C LEU A 90 15.41 -17.01 -17.83
N GLY A 91 14.43 -17.82 -17.43
CA GLY A 91 14.44 -18.58 -16.17
C GLY A 91 14.20 -17.73 -14.92
N ILE A 92 13.77 -16.48 -15.09
CA ILE A 92 13.43 -15.58 -13.98
C ILE A 92 11.93 -15.72 -13.70
N ARG A 93 11.55 -15.81 -12.42
CA ARG A 93 10.14 -15.88 -12.05
C ARG A 93 9.44 -14.55 -12.37
N SER A 94 8.63 -14.54 -13.41
CA SER A 94 7.96 -13.35 -13.96
C SER A 94 7.18 -12.52 -12.93
N LEU A 95 6.55 -13.18 -11.96
CA LEU A 95 5.81 -12.51 -10.88
C LEU A 95 6.71 -11.61 -10.01
N ALA A 96 7.89 -12.10 -9.62
CA ALA A 96 8.81 -11.34 -8.79
C ALA A 96 9.39 -10.15 -9.57
N PHE A 97 9.66 -10.35 -10.86
CA PHE A 97 10.11 -9.29 -11.77
C PHE A 97 9.06 -8.18 -11.91
N ALA A 98 7.80 -8.54 -12.21
CA ALA A 98 6.72 -7.57 -12.40
C ALA A 98 6.44 -6.74 -11.14
N VAL A 99 6.43 -7.40 -9.97
CA VAL A 99 6.23 -6.71 -8.68
C VAL A 99 7.39 -5.77 -8.38
N GLY A 100 8.63 -6.21 -8.62
CA GLY A 100 9.83 -5.38 -8.40
C GLY A 100 9.92 -4.16 -9.32
N ALA A 101 9.41 -4.25 -10.55
CA ALA A 101 9.45 -3.17 -11.54
C ALA A 101 8.45 -2.03 -11.25
N TYR A 102 7.35 -2.31 -10.53
CA TYR A 102 6.32 -1.31 -10.23
C TYR A 102 6.50 -0.66 -8.84
N LEU A 103 7.14 -1.36 -7.90
CA LEU A 103 7.32 -0.89 -6.53
C LEU A 103 8.52 0.03 -6.37
N SER A 104 8.46 0.93 -5.38
CA SER A 104 9.60 1.78 -5.03
C SER A 104 10.76 0.93 -4.51
N ILE A 105 11.99 1.43 -4.67
CA ILE A 105 13.19 0.71 -4.22
C ILE A 105 13.14 0.35 -2.72
N GLY A 106 12.51 1.21 -1.91
CA GLY A 106 12.36 0.97 -0.47
C GLY A 106 11.44 -0.21 -0.16
N THR A 107 10.28 -0.32 -0.82
CA THR A 107 9.36 -1.44 -0.60
C THR A 107 9.91 -2.73 -1.19
N THR A 108 10.55 -2.68 -2.36
CA THR A 108 11.22 -3.85 -2.95
C THR A 108 12.36 -4.37 -2.07
N LEU A 109 13.16 -3.49 -1.46
CA LEU A 109 14.22 -3.89 -0.51
C LEU A 109 13.63 -4.54 0.75
N ALA A 110 12.55 -4.00 1.31
CA ALA A 110 11.89 -4.60 2.46
C ALA A 110 11.36 -6.03 2.16
N ILE A 111 10.75 -6.23 0.99
CA ILE A 111 10.31 -7.55 0.51
C ILE A 111 11.51 -8.49 0.35
N PHE A 112 12.60 -8.01 -0.24
CA PHE A 112 13.83 -8.77 -0.40
C PHE A 112 14.41 -9.24 0.94
N VAL A 113 14.50 -8.36 1.93
CA VAL A 113 14.97 -8.71 3.28
C VAL A 113 14.06 -9.75 3.94
N GLY A 114 12.74 -9.65 3.76
CA GLY A 114 11.80 -10.68 4.21
C GLY A 114 12.07 -12.06 3.58
N GLY A 115 12.35 -12.09 2.27
CA GLY A 115 12.77 -13.29 1.56
C GLY A 115 14.12 -13.85 2.04
N ALA A 116 15.10 -12.97 2.28
CA ALA A 116 16.40 -13.34 2.83
C ALA A 116 16.26 -13.94 4.25
N MET A 117 15.39 -13.38 5.09
CA MET A 117 15.10 -13.92 6.42
C MET A 117 14.46 -15.31 6.34
N ARG A 118 13.49 -15.51 5.46
CA ARG A 118 12.91 -16.85 5.22
C ARG A 118 13.99 -17.87 4.83
N TRP A 119 14.87 -17.50 3.89
CA TRP A 119 15.97 -18.35 3.47
C TRP A 119 16.95 -18.68 4.62
N LEU A 120 17.28 -17.68 5.46
CA LEU A 120 18.13 -17.87 6.64
C LEU A 120 17.49 -18.78 7.71
N VAL A 121 16.17 -18.69 7.89
CA VAL A 121 15.41 -19.56 8.80
C VAL A 121 15.42 -20.99 8.25
N GLU A 122 15.01 -21.19 6.99
CA GLU A 122 14.99 -22.51 6.35
C GLU A 122 16.37 -23.19 6.38
N ARG A 123 17.44 -22.45 6.11
CA ARG A 123 18.82 -22.98 6.15
C ARG A 123 19.23 -23.42 7.55
N SER A 124 18.75 -22.75 8.59
CA SER A 124 19.10 -23.11 9.96
C SER A 124 18.29 -24.27 10.50
N THR A 125 16.99 -24.33 10.20
CA THR A 125 16.13 -25.45 10.61
C THR A 125 16.62 -26.76 9.98
N LYS A 126 17.09 -26.71 8.72
CA LYS A 126 17.75 -27.85 8.06
C LYS A 126 19.04 -28.32 8.75
N ARG A 127 19.76 -27.42 9.44
CA ARG A 127 21.01 -27.75 10.17
C ARG A 127 20.76 -28.32 11.56
N THR A 128 19.67 -27.93 12.23
CA THR A 128 19.34 -28.39 13.58
C THR A 128 18.62 -29.73 13.61
N GLY A 129 18.40 -30.38 12.45
CA GLY A 129 17.74 -31.69 12.37
C GLY A 129 16.27 -31.66 12.80
N GLN A 130 15.69 -30.48 13.05
CA GLN A 130 14.28 -30.31 13.28
C GLN A 130 13.59 -30.54 11.94
N ALA A 131 13.04 -31.74 11.76
CA ALA A 131 12.25 -32.09 10.59
C ALA A 131 11.25 -30.97 10.32
N HIS A 132 11.17 -30.55 9.06
CA HIS A 132 10.11 -29.69 8.54
C HIS A 132 8.77 -30.26 9.02
N ILE A 133 8.19 -29.68 10.07
CA ILE A 133 6.75 -29.72 10.20
C ILE A 133 6.29 -28.81 9.08
N GLU A 134 6.05 -29.42 7.92
CA GLU A 134 5.29 -28.88 6.80
C GLU A 134 3.82 -28.72 7.28
N SER A 135 3.63 -27.98 8.38
CA SER A 135 2.32 -27.47 8.73
C SER A 135 2.09 -26.26 7.83
N ASP A 136 0.92 -26.20 7.20
CA ASP A 136 0.45 -25.07 6.38
C ASP A 136 0.63 -23.70 7.09
N VAL A 137 0.79 -23.71 8.41
CA VAL A 137 1.13 -22.57 9.24
C VAL A 137 2.53 -22.75 9.83
N SER A 138 3.51 -21.99 9.34
CA SER A 138 4.81 -21.84 9.98
C SER A 138 4.72 -20.81 11.11
N PRO A 139 5.43 -20.97 12.25
CA PRO A 139 5.51 -19.92 13.27
C PRO A 139 5.96 -18.57 12.69
N GLY A 140 6.83 -18.58 11.67
CA GLY A 140 7.25 -17.36 10.97
C GLY A 140 6.13 -16.69 10.17
N SER A 141 5.30 -17.46 9.46
CA SER A 141 4.16 -16.91 8.70
C SER A 141 3.06 -16.39 9.63
N LEU A 142 2.84 -17.03 10.78
CA LEU A 142 1.88 -16.58 11.80
C LEU A 142 2.32 -15.28 12.48
N PHE A 143 3.60 -15.16 12.82
CA PHE A 143 4.15 -13.91 13.37
C PHE A 143 4.06 -12.76 12.35
N ALA A 144 4.41 -13.03 11.09
CA ALA A 144 4.34 -12.03 10.02
C ALA A 144 2.88 -11.57 9.76
N SER A 145 1.91 -12.48 9.69
CA SER A 145 0.50 -12.11 9.52
C SER A 145 -0.04 -11.33 10.72
N GLY A 146 0.38 -11.68 11.94
CA GLY A 146 0.08 -10.91 13.16
C GLY A 146 0.62 -9.47 13.09
N LEU A 147 1.86 -9.27 12.62
CA LEU A 147 2.43 -7.94 12.42
C LEU A 147 1.69 -7.12 11.34
N ILE A 148 1.26 -7.77 10.25
CA ILE A 148 0.44 -7.12 9.21
C ILE A 148 -0.91 -6.69 9.78
N ALA A 149 -1.58 -7.58 10.53
CA ALA A 149 -2.86 -7.28 11.17
C ALA A 149 -2.76 -6.14 12.19
N ALA A 150 -1.74 -6.17 13.05
CA ALA A 150 -1.46 -5.09 14.00
C ALA A 150 -1.18 -3.76 13.29
N GLY A 151 -0.41 -3.79 12.19
CA GLY A 151 -0.16 -2.61 11.35
C GLY A 151 -1.44 -2.02 10.75
N GLY A 152 -2.37 -2.88 10.30
CA GLY A 152 -3.68 -2.47 9.81
C GLY A 152 -4.54 -1.81 10.89
N ILE A 153 -4.61 -2.40 12.09
CA ILE A 153 -5.35 -1.85 13.24
C ILE A 153 -4.76 -0.50 13.67
N MET A 154 -3.43 -0.40 13.81
CA MET A 154 -2.75 0.84 14.16
C MET A 154 -2.94 1.93 13.09
N GLY A 155 -2.91 1.55 11.81
CA GLY A 155 -3.21 2.46 10.70
C GLY A 155 -4.64 3.01 10.76
N LEU A 156 -5.63 2.14 11.00
CA LEU A 156 -7.03 2.54 11.13
C LEU A 156 -7.25 3.45 12.34
N LEU A 157 -6.64 3.14 13.49
CA LEU A 157 -6.65 4.00 14.67
C LEU A 157 -6.04 5.38 14.35
N GLY A 158 -4.92 5.42 13.62
CA GLY A 158 -4.30 6.68 13.17
C GLY A 158 -5.23 7.53 12.30
N ILE A 159 -5.96 6.90 11.37
CA ILE A 159 -6.99 7.57 10.56
C ILE A 159 -8.14 8.09 11.44
N GLY A 160 -8.62 7.28 12.38
CA GLY A 160 -9.68 7.66 13.32
C GLY A 160 -9.31 8.86 14.18
N VAL A 161 -8.07 8.91 14.70
CA VAL A 161 -7.58 10.07 15.46
C VAL A 161 -7.46 11.30 14.57
N LYS A 162 -6.96 11.17 13.33
CA LYS A 162 -6.93 12.28 12.37
C LYS A 162 -8.31 12.83 12.03
N LEU A 163 -9.34 11.99 12.00
CA LEU A 163 -10.73 12.42 11.81
C LEU A 163 -11.27 13.19 13.02
N LEU A 164 -10.92 12.77 14.24
CA LEU A 164 -11.29 13.48 15.47
C LEU A 164 -10.56 14.83 15.62
N GLU A 165 -9.29 14.90 15.21
CA GLU A 165 -8.55 16.17 15.05
C GLU A 165 -9.26 17.09 14.06
N ALA A 166 -9.67 16.59 12.89
CA ALA A 166 -10.39 17.37 11.87
C ALA A 166 -11.78 17.87 12.34
N THR A 167 -12.39 17.20 13.31
CA THR A 167 -13.69 17.58 13.90
C THR A 167 -13.52 18.53 15.11
N GLY A 168 -12.28 18.92 15.46
CA GLY A 168 -11.99 19.85 16.55
C GLY A 168 -12.17 19.28 17.97
N LYS A 169 -12.35 17.95 18.11
CA LYS A 169 -12.51 17.29 19.43
C LYS A 169 -11.19 16.95 20.12
N LEU A 170 -10.07 17.01 19.39
CA LEU A 170 -8.72 16.75 19.90
C LEU A 170 -7.78 17.89 19.50
N PRO A 171 -6.76 18.21 20.33
CA PRO A 171 -5.71 19.15 19.94
C PRO A 171 -5.00 18.66 18.68
N GLU A 172 -4.65 19.58 17.79
CA GLU A 172 -3.91 19.27 16.57
C GLU A 172 -2.62 18.50 16.92
N ASN A 173 -2.35 17.41 16.17
CA ASN A 173 -1.16 16.57 16.33
C ASN A 173 -1.08 15.79 17.65
N ALA A 174 -2.22 15.38 18.22
CA ALA A 174 -2.26 14.55 19.43
C ALA A 174 -1.43 13.26 19.29
N LEU A 175 -1.51 12.62 18.11
CA LEU A 175 -0.83 11.34 17.80
C LEU A 175 0.41 11.48 16.91
N ALA A 176 0.83 12.70 16.58
CA ALA A 176 2.02 12.93 15.76
C ALA A 176 3.30 12.83 16.60
N TRP A 177 3.52 11.68 17.25
CA TRP A 177 4.69 11.44 18.11
C TRP A 177 6.01 11.63 17.35
N GLY A 178 6.02 11.34 16.03
CA GLY A 178 7.15 11.65 15.15
C GLY A 178 7.48 13.14 15.13
N GLN A 179 6.48 14.03 15.04
CA GLN A 179 6.71 15.48 15.01
C GLN A 179 7.06 16.06 16.39
N LYS A 180 6.59 15.42 17.47
CA LYS A 180 6.88 15.84 18.86
C LYS A 180 8.30 15.47 19.31
N PHE A 181 8.89 14.43 18.73
CA PHE A 181 10.27 14.03 18.98
C PHE A 181 11.08 14.18 17.69
N PRO A 182 11.73 15.35 17.43
CA PRO A 182 12.51 15.57 16.22
C PRO A 182 13.68 14.58 16.05
N ALA A 183 14.17 13.99 17.17
CA ALA A 183 15.13 12.89 17.16
C ALA A 183 14.58 11.58 16.57
N MET A 184 13.26 11.39 16.55
CA MET A 184 12.55 10.21 16.03
C MET A 184 12.08 10.40 14.57
N ALA A 185 11.66 11.62 14.19
CA ALA A 185 11.05 11.87 12.88
C ALA A 185 12.02 11.78 11.69
N ASN A 186 13.28 12.20 11.87
CA ASN A 186 14.18 12.42 10.73
C ASN A 186 15.53 11.68 10.86
N ASN A 187 15.58 10.62 11.68
CA ASN A 187 16.80 9.87 11.91
C ASN A 187 16.81 8.56 11.13
N ASN A 188 17.49 8.56 9.98
CA ASN A 188 17.67 7.37 9.13
C ASN A 188 18.28 6.19 9.91
N VAL A 189 19.16 6.46 10.88
CA VAL A 189 19.79 5.42 11.71
C VAL A 189 18.75 4.70 12.55
N LEU A 190 17.78 5.43 13.09
CA LEU A 190 16.72 4.85 13.91
C LEU A 190 15.75 4.00 13.09
N ALA A 191 15.47 4.40 11.85
CA ALA A 191 14.69 3.58 10.92
C ALA A 191 15.42 2.26 10.61
N VAL A 192 16.74 2.30 10.39
CA VAL A 192 17.54 1.09 10.17
C VAL A 192 17.59 0.20 11.41
N ILE A 193 17.79 0.77 12.61
CA ILE A 193 17.81 0.01 13.87
C ILE A 193 16.47 -0.67 14.12
N THR A 194 15.35 0.06 13.99
CA THR A 194 14.01 -0.52 14.19
C THR A 194 13.71 -1.61 13.15
N PHE A 195 14.11 -1.42 11.90
CA PHE A 195 14.00 -2.43 10.86
C PHE A 195 14.84 -3.68 11.17
N LEU A 196 16.08 -3.52 11.63
CA LEU A 196 16.93 -4.65 12.05
C LEU A 196 16.36 -5.38 13.27
N LEU A 197 15.81 -4.65 14.25
CA LEU A 197 15.15 -5.25 15.41
C LEU A 197 13.94 -6.09 14.99
N LEU A 198 13.13 -5.62 14.05
CA LEU A 198 12.03 -6.41 13.48
C LEU A 198 12.52 -7.64 12.71
N ALA A 199 13.61 -7.51 11.96
CA ALA A 199 14.17 -8.62 11.21
C ALA A 199 14.75 -9.71 12.14
N VAL A 200 15.43 -9.31 13.21
CA VAL A 200 15.96 -10.20 14.25
C VAL A 200 14.83 -10.85 15.05
N SER A 201 13.77 -10.11 15.41
CA SER A 201 12.63 -10.68 16.12
C SER A 201 11.93 -11.75 15.28
N LEU A 202 11.71 -11.48 13.99
CA LEU A 202 11.15 -12.46 13.05
C LEU A 202 12.01 -13.72 12.98
N TYR A 203 13.33 -13.58 12.83
CA TYR A 203 14.26 -14.70 12.81
C TYR A 203 14.25 -15.51 14.11
N TYR A 204 14.14 -14.84 15.27
CA TYR A 204 14.07 -15.49 16.58
C TYR A 204 12.77 -16.28 16.76
N PHE A 205 11.62 -15.68 16.44
CA PHE A 205 10.30 -16.33 16.59
C PHE A 205 10.08 -17.42 15.55
N ALA A 206 10.56 -17.24 14.31
CA ALA A 206 10.41 -18.24 13.25
C ALA A 206 11.22 -19.53 13.49
N ARG A 207 12.20 -19.52 14.40
CA ARG A 207 12.99 -20.69 14.79
C ARG A 207 12.43 -21.47 15.95
N LYS A 208 11.50 -20.90 16.71
CA LYS A 208 10.87 -21.62 17.81
C LYS A 208 9.81 -22.56 17.23
N PRO A 209 9.94 -23.89 17.40
CA PRO A 209 8.87 -24.79 17.00
C PRO A 209 7.61 -24.44 17.78
N LEU A 210 6.46 -24.52 17.12
CA LEU A 210 5.17 -24.35 17.78
C LEU A 210 4.99 -25.52 18.77
N GLU A 211 5.07 -25.23 20.08
CA GLU A 211 4.63 -26.17 21.11
C GLU A 211 3.10 -26.28 21.02
N GLY A 212 2.64 -27.20 20.19
CA GLY A 212 1.22 -27.33 19.88
C GLY A 212 0.91 -28.63 19.16
N GLY A 213 1.16 -29.74 19.85
CA GLY A 213 0.84 -31.07 19.33
C GLY A 213 0.96 -32.17 20.39
N LYS A 214 0.59 -31.90 21.64
CA LYS A 214 0.31 -32.98 22.59
C LYS A 214 -1.07 -33.52 22.21
N LYS A 215 -1.09 -34.61 21.45
CA LYS A 215 -2.29 -35.42 21.22
C LYS A 215 -2.67 -36.04 22.56
N ASP A 216 -3.87 -35.73 23.03
CA ASP A 216 -4.60 -36.59 23.97
C ASP A 216 -4.97 -37.91 23.28
#